data_AF-A0A7J7KJ81-F1
#
_entry.id   AF-A0A7J7KJ81-F1
#
_cell.length_a   1.000
_cell.length_b   1.000
_cell.length_c   1.000
_cell.angle_alpha   90.00
_cell.angle_beta   90.00
_cell.angle_gamma   90.00
#
_symmetry.space_group_name_H-M   'P 1'
#
loop_
_entity.id
_entity.type
_entity.pdbx_description
1 polymer ?
#
loop_
_entity_poly.entity_id
_entity_poly.type
_entity_poly.pdbx_seq_one_letter_code
_entity_poly.pdbx_strand_id
1 'polypeptide(L)'
;MSLVHSAVKSGLYLDFYGIDYDIIEVDSIRRTQKKWTSYKKVPVLVCDGAGPDGFLQLNDSSVIVSVLESHRLSSLQSKESTVTSPGLEKLVSYYPVLESKEGRKTVYEFPNKYFVMFGDGEIPKELSALREEREWREWVDNNLVHILSPNAYRTLSEAVQSFRWFSEVGDWETAMSSWSRLVCIYSGAFVMWAIGGRLKRKYGLEDDVRQSLYKAINDWLEGIGPDRKYMGGATPNLADLVSESI
;
A
#
# COMPACT_ATOMS: atom_id res chain seq x y z
N MET A 1 -5.79 -10.07 2.44
CA MET A 1 -6.13 -9.04 1.43
C MET A 1 -5.45 -7.70 1.70
N SER A 2 -5.70 -7.01 2.83
CA SER A 2 -5.03 -5.73 3.12
C SER A 2 -3.49 -5.79 3.09
N LEU A 3 -2.88 -6.93 3.49
CA LEU A 3 -1.42 -7.12 3.43
C LEU A 3 -0.86 -7.27 2.01
N VAL A 4 -1.66 -7.79 1.07
CA VAL A 4 -1.25 -7.97 -0.34
C VAL A 4 -1.28 -6.63 -1.05
N HIS A 5 -2.41 -5.91 -0.94
CA HIS A 5 -2.56 -4.59 -1.55
C HIS A 5 -1.47 -3.58 -1.10
N SER A 6 -1.17 -3.52 0.20
CA SER A 6 -0.11 -2.63 0.68
C SER A 6 1.25 -2.97 0.08
N ALA A 7 1.59 -4.25 -0.15
CA ALA A 7 2.87 -4.61 -0.77
C ALA A 7 2.92 -4.30 -2.27
N VAL A 8 1.81 -4.55 -2.99
CA VAL A 8 1.70 -4.24 -4.43
C VAL A 8 1.91 -2.75 -4.69
N LYS A 9 1.39 -1.88 -3.82
CA LYS A 9 1.57 -0.42 -3.94
C LYS A 9 3.03 0.01 -4.04
N SER A 10 3.86 -0.44 -3.11
CA SER A 10 5.29 -0.08 -3.10
C SER A 10 6.04 -0.76 -4.24
N GLY A 11 5.67 -2.00 -4.60
CA GLY A 11 6.23 -2.70 -5.77
C GLY A 11 5.97 -1.96 -7.08
N LEU A 12 4.71 -1.58 -7.34
CA LEU A 12 4.32 -0.84 -8.55
C LEU A 12 5.07 0.49 -8.69
N TYR A 13 5.30 1.19 -7.58
CA TYR A 13 6.12 2.40 -7.58
C TYR A 13 7.57 2.10 -8.01
N LEU A 14 8.18 1.05 -7.46
CA LEU A 14 9.55 0.65 -7.80
C LEU A 14 9.65 0.24 -9.28
N ASP A 15 8.69 -0.57 -9.74
CA ASP A 15 8.57 -1.01 -11.14
C ASP A 15 8.43 0.18 -12.10
N PHE A 16 7.53 1.11 -11.78
CA PHE A 16 7.26 2.28 -12.62
C PHE A 16 8.50 3.17 -12.81
N TYR A 17 9.29 3.34 -11.76
CA TYR A 17 10.52 4.13 -11.81
C TYR A 17 11.78 3.31 -12.17
N GLY A 18 11.64 2.02 -12.44
CA GLY A 18 12.76 1.14 -12.80
C GLY A 18 13.83 1.03 -11.70
N ILE A 19 13.40 1.03 -10.44
CA ILE A 19 14.29 0.87 -9.29
C ILE A 19 14.48 -0.63 -9.07
N ASP A 20 15.73 -1.10 -9.05
CA ASP A 20 16.03 -2.50 -8.78
C ASP A 20 15.74 -2.87 -7.32
N TYR A 21 15.06 -4.00 -7.11
CA TYR A 21 14.73 -4.50 -5.78
C TYR A 21 14.54 -6.02 -5.78
N ASP A 22 14.76 -6.63 -4.62
CA ASP A 22 14.49 -8.04 -4.37
C ASP A 22 13.20 -8.21 -3.55
N ILE A 23 12.36 -9.16 -3.97
CA ILE A 23 11.12 -9.50 -3.25
C ILE A 23 11.37 -10.68 -2.34
N ILE A 24 11.21 -10.46 -1.03
CA ILE A 24 11.19 -11.54 -0.03
C ILE A 24 9.74 -11.76 0.40
N GLU A 25 9.17 -12.88 -0.03
CA GLU A 25 7.81 -13.24 0.37
C GLU A 25 7.76 -13.61 1.86
N VAL A 26 6.84 -12.98 2.59
CA VAL A 26 6.62 -13.27 4.01
C VAL A 26 5.48 -14.28 4.13
N ASP A 27 5.80 -15.47 4.64
CA ASP A 27 4.81 -16.49 4.96
C ASP A 27 3.75 -15.89 5.90
N SER A 28 2.50 -15.86 5.44
CA SER A 28 1.39 -15.21 6.16
C SER A 28 1.09 -15.81 7.54
N ILE A 29 1.51 -17.07 7.75
CA ILE A 29 1.26 -17.90 8.94
C ILE A 29 2.48 -17.92 9.85
N ARG A 30 3.66 -18.30 9.33
CA ARG A 30 4.89 -18.45 10.13
C ARG A 30 5.63 -17.14 10.34
N ARG A 31 5.57 -16.21 9.36
CA ARG A 31 6.19 -14.88 9.37
C ARG A 31 7.66 -14.88 9.83
N THR A 32 8.39 -15.96 9.58
CA THR A 32 9.77 -16.17 10.06
C THR A 32 10.74 -15.19 9.42
N GLN A 33 10.49 -14.82 8.17
CA GLN A 33 11.27 -13.89 7.36
C GLN A 33 11.31 -12.47 7.94
N LYS A 34 10.46 -12.18 8.92
CA LYS A 34 10.29 -10.85 9.51
C LYS A 34 10.65 -10.77 10.99
N LYS A 35 11.20 -11.83 11.59
CA LYS A 35 11.56 -11.86 13.02
C LYS A 35 12.63 -10.84 13.42
N TRP A 36 13.38 -10.30 12.45
CA TRP A 36 14.43 -9.31 12.66
C TRP A 36 13.89 -7.89 12.90
N THR A 37 12.61 -7.61 12.63
CA THR A 37 12.02 -6.27 12.84
C THR A 37 10.88 -6.28 13.86
N SER A 38 10.76 -5.19 14.63
CA SER A 38 9.69 -4.99 15.62
C SER A 38 8.35 -4.55 14.98
N TYR A 39 8.39 -3.99 13.77
CA TYR A 39 7.21 -3.55 13.05
C TYR A 39 6.35 -4.76 12.65
N LYS A 40 5.05 -4.77 12.94
CA LYS A 40 4.21 -5.98 12.77
C LYS A 40 3.48 -6.10 11.44
N LYS A 41 3.38 -5.05 10.62
CA LYS A 41 2.66 -5.04 9.34
C LYS A 41 3.58 -5.16 8.11
N VAL A 42 3.06 -5.53 6.95
CA VAL A 42 3.80 -5.49 5.68
C VAL A 42 3.17 -4.43 4.76
N PRO A 43 3.91 -3.87 3.79
CA PRO A 43 5.31 -4.14 3.45
C PRO A 43 6.31 -3.52 4.43
N VAL A 44 7.54 -4.03 4.37
CA VAL A 44 8.74 -3.45 4.96
C VAL A 44 9.78 -3.41 3.85
N LEU A 45 10.33 -2.23 3.56
CA LEU A 45 11.41 -2.07 2.60
C LEU A 45 12.71 -1.87 3.36
N VAL A 46 13.78 -2.51 2.91
CA VAL A 46 15.13 -2.33 3.44
C VAL A 46 15.99 -1.75 2.33
N CYS A 47 16.59 -0.60 2.58
CA CYS A 47 17.55 0.02 1.67
C CYS A 47 18.95 -0.24 2.21
N ASP A 48 19.73 -1.05 1.50
CA ASP A 48 21.13 -1.31 1.85
C ASP A 48 22.02 -0.09 1.61
N GLY A 49 23.02 0.11 2.45
CA GLY A 49 23.98 1.21 2.34
C GLY A 49 23.46 2.59 2.76
N ALA A 50 22.23 2.68 3.24
CA ALA A 50 21.66 3.85 3.90
C ALA A 50 21.54 3.58 5.41
N GLY A 51 21.67 4.59 6.27
CA GLY A 51 21.51 4.43 7.72
C GLY A 51 22.81 4.17 8.50
N PRO A 52 22.78 4.39 9.83
CA PRO A 52 23.96 4.23 10.69
C PRO A 52 24.43 2.77 10.82
N ASP A 53 23.52 1.81 10.68
CA ASP A 53 23.79 0.37 10.82
C ASP A 53 24.09 -0.31 9.46
N GLY A 54 24.27 0.48 8.39
CA GLY A 54 24.50 0.00 7.04
C GLY A 54 23.25 -0.42 6.25
N PHE A 55 22.07 -0.31 6.86
CA PHE A 55 20.77 -0.45 6.18
C PHE A 55 19.71 0.47 6.82
N LEU A 56 18.72 0.85 6.02
CA LEU A 56 17.60 1.70 6.44
C LEU A 56 16.28 0.97 6.22
N GLN A 57 15.49 0.82 7.29
CA GLN A 57 14.18 0.20 7.23
C GLN A 57 13.07 1.25 7.04
N LEU A 58 12.25 1.08 6.01
CA LEU A 58 11.03 1.84 5.76
C LEU A 58 9.80 0.97 6.02
N ASN A 59 8.80 1.54 6.68
CA ASN A 59 7.57 0.87 7.08
C ASN A 59 6.36 1.62 6.53
N ASP A 60 5.25 0.89 6.33
CA ASP A 60 4.01 1.40 5.70
C ASP A 60 4.18 1.72 4.22
N SER A 61 3.28 1.19 3.40
CA SER A 61 3.37 1.30 1.95
C SER A 61 3.29 2.74 1.43
N SER A 62 2.46 3.56 2.08
CA SER A 62 2.25 4.95 1.65
C SER A 62 3.43 5.83 2.08
N VAL A 63 4.02 5.55 3.24
CA VAL A 63 5.27 6.18 3.69
C VAL A 63 6.45 5.80 2.79
N ILE A 64 6.62 4.51 2.46
CA ILE A 64 7.67 4.04 1.55
C ILE A 64 7.62 4.83 0.24
N VAL A 65 6.45 4.89 -0.40
CA VAL A 65 6.24 5.64 -1.65
C VAL A 65 6.57 7.13 -1.46
N SER A 66 6.09 7.77 -0.39
CA SER A 66 6.34 9.20 -0.15
C SER A 66 7.82 9.51 0.10
N VAL A 67 8.53 8.67 0.88
CA VAL A 67 9.96 8.82 1.15
C VAL A 67 10.77 8.67 -0.13
N LEU A 68 10.49 7.63 -0.93
CA LEU A 68 11.19 7.39 -2.19
C LEU A 68 10.93 8.50 -3.20
N GLU A 69 9.70 9.01 -3.32
CA GLU A 69 9.39 10.12 -4.22
C GLU A 69 10.08 11.41 -3.76
N SER A 70 10.07 11.69 -2.45
CA SER A 70 10.79 12.82 -1.85
C SER A 70 12.28 12.78 -2.20
N HIS A 71 12.89 11.60 -2.10
CA HIS A 71 14.30 11.39 -2.44
C HIS A 71 14.56 11.57 -3.94
N ARG A 72 13.69 11.02 -4.80
CA ARG A 72 13.79 11.12 -6.26
C ARG A 72 13.72 12.58 -6.72
N LEU A 73 12.72 13.32 -6.25
CA LEU A 73 12.53 14.73 -6.62
C LEU A 73 13.68 15.61 -6.09
N SER A 74 14.11 15.41 -4.85
CA SER A 74 15.26 16.14 -4.30
C SER A 74 16.53 15.87 -5.11
N SER A 75 16.74 14.60 -5.52
CA SER A 75 17.88 14.20 -6.36
C SER A 75 17.87 14.88 -7.72
N LEU A 76 16.69 15.03 -8.34
CA LEU A 76 16.55 15.76 -9.61
C LEU A 76 16.86 17.25 -9.44
N GLN A 77 16.33 17.89 -8.39
CA GLN A 77 16.61 19.29 -8.09
C GLN A 77 18.10 19.55 -7.82
N SER A 78 18.80 18.62 -7.14
CA SER A 78 20.24 18.73 -6.90
C SER A 78 21.12 18.56 -8.14
N LYS A 79 20.59 17.99 -9.23
CA LYS A 79 21.29 17.94 -10.52
C LYS A 79 21.15 19.26 -11.31
N GLU A 80 20.06 19.99 -11.08
CA GLU A 80 19.78 21.27 -11.72
C GLU A 80 20.26 22.47 -10.90
N SER A 81 20.40 22.31 -9.57
CA SER A 81 20.81 23.35 -8.61
C SER A 81 21.97 22.87 -7.74
N THR A 82 22.84 23.77 -7.27
CA THR A 82 23.98 23.47 -6.37
C THR A 82 23.59 23.05 -4.94
N VAL A 83 22.36 22.59 -4.73
CA VAL A 83 21.80 22.24 -3.41
C VAL A 83 22.02 20.76 -3.15
N THR A 84 22.66 20.42 -2.03
CA THR A 84 22.90 19.04 -1.62
C THR A 84 21.58 18.33 -1.29
N SER A 85 21.30 17.21 -1.96
CA SER A 85 20.13 16.38 -1.65
C SER A 85 20.15 15.89 -0.19
N PRO A 86 19.03 15.96 0.54
CA PRO A 86 18.93 15.35 1.86
C PRO A 86 19.08 13.83 1.73
N GLY A 87 19.98 13.25 2.53
CA GLY A 87 20.11 11.79 2.61
C GLY A 87 18.79 11.14 3.04
N LEU A 88 18.59 9.89 2.63
CA LEU A 88 17.36 9.13 2.87
C LEU A 88 16.98 9.10 4.37
N GLU A 89 17.97 9.05 5.26
CA GLU A 89 17.80 9.11 6.72
C GLU A 89 17.11 10.40 7.19
N LYS A 90 17.53 11.56 6.67
CA LYS A 90 16.93 12.85 6.99
C LYS A 90 15.49 12.88 6.51
N LEU A 91 15.21 12.34 5.32
CA LEU A 91 13.85 12.26 4.79
C LEU A 91 12.94 11.38 5.65
N VAL A 92 13.42 10.23 6.12
CA VAL A 92 12.65 9.34 7.00
C VAL A 92 12.25 10.03 8.30
N SER A 93 13.09 10.91 8.84
CA SER A 93 12.77 11.67 10.06
C SER A 93 11.51 12.54 9.92
N TYR A 94 11.11 12.91 8.70
CA TYR A 94 9.89 13.66 8.43
C TYR A 94 8.61 12.81 8.47
N TYR A 95 8.72 11.50 8.60
CA TYR A 95 7.59 10.56 8.67
C TYR A 95 7.61 9.82 10.03
N PRO A 96 7.36 10.53 11.15
CA PRO A 96 7.38 9.92 12.46
C PRO A 96 6.30 8.85 12.59
N VAL A 97 6.63 7.76 13.28
CA VAL A 97 5.67 6.72 13.66
C VAL A 97 5.08 7.06 15.02
N LEU A 98 3.75 7.14 15.09
CA LEU A 98 3.01 7.22 16.33
C LEU A 98 2.50 5.81 16.66
N GLU A 99 3.04 5.24 17.74
CA GLU A 99 2.62 3.92 18.22
C GLU A 99 1.64 4.06 19.38
N SER A 100 0.46 3.47 19.22
CA SER A 100 -0.54 3.38 20.28
C SER A 100 -0.97 1.93 20.52
N LYS A 101 -1.42 1.62 21.74
CA LYS A 101 -1.96 0.30 22.09
C LYS A 101 -3.47 0.40 22.26
N GLU A 102 -4.21 -0.21 21.34
CA GLU A 102 -5.65 -0.41 21.44
C GLU A 102 -5.91 -1.85 21.93
N GLY A 103 -6.04 -2.01 23.25
CA GLY A 103 -6.18 -3.32 23.89
C GLY A 103 -4.95 -4.20 23.63
N ARG A 104 -5.13 -5.31 22.89
CA ARG A 104 -4.03 -6.23 22.51
C ARG A 104 -3.36 -5.85 21.18
N LYS A 105 -3.88 -4.86 20.46
CA LYS A 105 -3.41 -4.47 19.12
C LYS A 105 -2.48 -3.26 19.21
N THR A 106 -1.30 -3.37 18.59
CA THR A 106 -0.44 -2.22 18.33
C THR A 106 -0.97 -1.52 17.06
N VAL A 107 -1.28 -0.24 17.17
CA VAL A 107 -1.67 0.62 16.06
C VAL A 107 -0.48 1.52 15.75
N TYR A 108 -0.17 1.61 14.46
CA TYR A 108 0.88 2.46 13.93
C TYR A 108 0.20 3.51 13.05
N GLU A 109 0.45 4.77 13.35
CA GLU A 109 -0.06 5.91 12.60
C GLU A 109 1.11 6.76 12.11
N PHE A 110 1.01 7.21 10.86
CA PHE A 110 2.03 8.02 10.20
C PHE A 110 1.34 9.28 9.68
N PRO A 111 1.35 10.39 10.44
CA PRO A 111 0.58 11.59 10.10
C PRO A 111 0.93 12.15 8.70
N ASN A 112 2.21 12.06 8.34
CA ASN A 112 2.74 12.64 7.10
C ASN A 112 2.79 11.65 5.94
N LYS A 113 2.16 10.46 6.03
CA LYS A 113 2.35 9.37 5.04
C LYS A 113 2.00 9.72 3.59
N TYR A 114 1.17 10.74 3.35
CA TYR A 114 0.78 11.18 2.00
C TYR A 114 1.44 12.50 1.57
N PHE A 115 2.34 13.04 2.39
CA PHE A 115 3.07 14.26 2.08
C PHE A 115 4.38 13.89 1.38
N VAL A 116 4.68 14.53 0.26
CA VAL A 116 6.02 14.49 -0.35
C VAL A 116 6.83 15.64 0.23
N MET A 117 8.04 15.35 0.70
CA MET A 117 8.91 16.29 1.38
C MET A 117 9.97 16.81 0.42
N PHE A 118 10.07 18.13 0.27
CA PHE A 118 11.06 18.79 -0.60
C PHE A 118 12.31 19.27 0.15
N GLY A 119 12.33 19.12 1.49
CA GLY A 119 13.45 19.57 2.31
C GLY A 119 13.73 21.07 2.15
N ASP A 120 14.98 21.40 1.83
CA ASP A 120 15.44 22.76 1.54
C ASP A 120 15.32 23.14 0.05
N GLY A 121 14.73 22.26 -0.77
CA GLY A 121 14.52 22.44 -2.21
C GLY A 121 13.30 23.30 -2.54
N GLU A 122 13.15 23.64 -3.82
CA GLU A 122 12.01 24.43 -4.28
C GLU A 122 10.72 23.59 -4.22
N ILE A 123 9.69 24.16 -3.59
CA ILE A 123 8.35 23.58 -3.59
C ILE A 123 7.74 23.80 -4.98
N PRO A 124 7.15 22.77 -5.63
CA PRO A 124 6.50 22.93 -6.92
C PRO A 124 5.47 24.06 -6.92
N LYS A 125 5.45 24.84 -8.00
CA LYS A 125 4.55 26.00 -8.16
C LYS A 125 3.07 25.59 -8.14
N GLU A 126 2.75 24.37 -8.58
CA GLU A 126 1.40 23.82 -8.58
C GLU A 126 1.07 23.07 -7.28
N LEU A 127 0.93 23.84 -6.19
CA LEU A 127 0.51 23.30 -4.89
C LEU A 127 -0.86 22.59 -4.94
N SER A 128 -1.73 22.99 -5.86
CA SER A 128 -3.04 22.37 -6.08
C SER A 128 -2.92 20.92 -6.54
N ALA A 129 -2.02 20.62 -7.47
CA ALA A 129 -1.81 19.27 -7.99
C ALA A 129 -1.26 18.33 -6.90
N LEU A 130 -0.33 18.81 -6.07
CA LEU A 130 0.19 18.05 -4.93
C LEU A 130 -0.87 17.78 -3.86
N ARG A 131 -1.78 18.74 -3.66
CA ARG A 131 -2.90 18.58 -2.73
C ARG A 131 -3.91 17.57 -3.26
N GLU A 132 -4.26 17.67 -4.55
CA GLU A 132 -5.16 16.72 -5.21
C GLU A 132 -4.59 15.30 -5.16
N GLU A 133 -3.33 15.12 -5.51
CA GLU A 133 -2.65 13.82 -5.41
C GLU A 133 -2.77 13.24 -3.99
N ARG A 134 -2.53 14.07 -2.96
CA ARG A 134 -2.65 13.66 -1.57
C ARG A 134 -4.06 13.20 -1.21
N GLU A 135 -5.07 14.01 -1.55
CA GLU A 135 -6.47 13.72 -1.25
C GLU A 135 -6.90 12.40 -1.89
N TRP A 136 -6.45 12.13 -3.11
CA TRP A 136 -6.71 10.88 -3.80
C TRP A 136 -5.96 9.68 -3.22
N ARG A 137 -4.69 9.83 -2.84
CA ARG A 137 -3.94 8.75 -2.15
C ARG A 137 -4.60 8.37 -0.83
N GLU A 138 -5.11 9.35 -0.10
CA GLU A 138 -5.87 9.12 1.12
C GLU A 138 -7.22 8.45 0.84
N TRP A 139 -7.95 8.93 -0.17
CA TRP A 139 -9.22 8.35 -0.60
C TRP A 139 -9.06 6.87 -0.99
N VAL A 140 -7.99 6.51 -1.69
CA VAL A 140 -7.73 5.11 -2.07
C VAL A 140 -7.62 4.21 -0.82
N ASP A 141 -6.80 4.61 0.16
CA ASP A 141 -6.57 3.83 1.37
C ASP A 141 -7.78 3.77 2.30
N ASN A 142 -8.56 4.86 2.38
CA ASN A 142 -9.67 4.99 3.32
C ASN A 142 -11.02 4.57 2.74
N ASN A 143 -11.17 4.54 1.41
CA ASN A 143 -12.42 4.18 0.75
C ASN A 143 -12.26 2.92 -0.11
N LEU A 144 -11.44 2.99 -1.16
CA LEU A 144 -11.37 1.94 -2.18
C LEU A 144 -10.91 0.58 -1.62
N VAL A 145 -9.89 0.57 -0.76
CA VAL A 145 -9.40 -0.65 -0.08
C VAL A 145 -10.48 -1.32 0.78
N HIS A 146 -11.35 -0.52 1.41
CA HIS A 146 -12.42 -1.03 2.26
C HIS A 146 -13.57 -1.66 1.47
N ILE A 147 -13.70 -1.34 0.18
CA ILE A 147 -14.70 -1.89 -0.74
C ILE A 147 -14.20 -3.21 -1.36
N LEU A 148 -12.89 -3.37 -1.56
CA LEU A 148 -12.30 -4.57 -2.17
C LEU A 148 -12.56 -5.86 -1.40
N SER A 149 -12.28 -5.87 -0.09
CA SER A 149 -12.39 -7.11 0.70
C SER A 149 -13.82 -7.66 0.71
N PRO A 150 -14.86 -6.85 0.95
CA PRO A 150 -16.24 -7.30 0.82
C PRO A 150 -16.61 -7.78 -0.59
N ASN A 151 -16.01 -7.22 -1.65
CA ASN A 151 -16.25 -7.65 -3.03
C ASN A 151 -15.62 -9.01 -3.36
N ALA A 152 -14.38 -9.25 -2.95
CA ALA A 152 -13.69 -10.52 -3.22
C ALA A 152 -14.26 -11.71 -2.42
N TYR A 153 -14.87 -11.44 -1.26
CA TYR A 153 -15.44 -12.47 -0.39
C TYR A 153 -16.97 -12.40 -0.30
N ARG A 154 -17.64 -11.81 -1.29
CA ARG A 154 -19.09 -11.57 -1.28
C ARG A 154 -19.90 -12.86 -1.13
N THR A 155 -19.55 -13.90 -1.88
CA THR A 155 -20.13 -15.24 -1.75
C THR A 155 -19.11 -16.25 -1.24
N LEU A 156 -19.59 -17.37 -0.68
CA LEU A 156 -18.72 -18.47 -0.27
C LEU A 156 -17.91 -19.06 -1.43
N SER A 157 -18.49 -19.10 -2.63
CA SER A 157 -17.81 -19.60 -3.83
C SER A 157 -16.65 -18.68 -4.24
N GLU A 158 -16.89 -17.37 -4.31
CA GLU A 158 -15.86 -16.36 -4.59
C GLU A 158 -14.76 -16.35 -3.51
N ALA A 159 -15.15 -16.54 -2.24
CA ALA A 159 -14.19 -16.62 -1.15
C ALA A 159 -13.31 -17.87 -1.26
N VAL A 160 -13.87 -19.04 -1.55
CA VAL A 160 -13.08 -20.26 -1.77
C VAL A 160 -12.18 -20.11 -3.00
N GLN A 161 -12.66 -19.49 -4.08
CA GLN A 161 -11.84 -19.20 -5.26
C GLN A 161 -10.64 -18.31 -4.90
N SER A 162 -10.88 -17.24 -4.14
CA SER A 162 -9.81 -16.35 -3.65
C SER A 162 -8.77 -17.09 -2.81
N PHE A 163 -9.20 -18.01 -1.93
CA PHE A 163 -8.27 -18.81 -1.11
C PHE A 163 -7.52 -19.88 -1.91
N ARG A 164 -8.12 -20.43 -2.97
CA ARG A 164 -7.41 -21.31 -3.89
C ARG A 164 -6.32 -20.55 -4.63
N TRP A 165 -6.61 -19.34 -5.10
CA TRP A 165 -5.62 -18.46 -5.70
C TRP A 165 -4.49 -18.12 -4.71
N PHE A 166 -4.80 -17.78 -3.45
CA PHE A 166 -3.76 -17.58 -2.43
C PHE A 166 -2.90 -18.81 -2.19
N SER A 167 -3.49 -20.01 -2.22
CA SER A 167 -2.76 -21.26 -2.08
C SER A 167 -1.79 -21.52 -3.23
N GLU A 168 -2.12 -21.07 -4.43
CA GLU A 168 -1.30 -21.23 -5.63
C GLU A 168 -0.16 -20.21 -5.66
N VAL A 169 -0.49 -18.93 -5.47
CA VAL A 169 0.51 -17.84 -5.50
C VAL A 169 1.47 -17.90 -4.31
N GLY A 170 0.97 -18.25 -3.13
CA GLY A 170 1.82 -18.37 -1.93
C GLY A 170 2.53 -19.71 -1.78
N ASP A 171 2.48 -20.56 -2.82
CA ASP A 171 3.08 -21.90 -2.86
C ASP A 171 2.79 -22.75 -1.61
N TRP A 172 1.52 -22.80 -1.18
CA TRP A 172 1.14 -23.55 0.02
C TRP A 172 1.25 -25.07 -0.16
N GLU A 173 1.37 -25.54 -1.40
CA GLU A 173 1.57 -26.95 -1.71
C GLU A 173 2.91 -27.46 -1.19
N THR A 174 3.96 -26.64 -1.24
CA THR A 174 5.29 -27.00 -0.72
C THR A 174 5.40 -26.71 0.78
N ALA A 175 4.73 -25.66 1.26
CA ALA A 175 4.82 -25.23 2.65
C ALA A 175 3.96 -26.06 3.63
N MET A 176 2.89 -26.70 3.15
CA MET A 176 1.87 -27.37 3.99
C MET A 176 1.45 -28.74 3.46
N SER A 177 0.99 -29.61 4.36
CA SER A 177 0.37 -30.88 3.94
C SER A 177 -0.95 -30.64 3.22
N SER A 178 -1.32 -31.53 2.29
CA SER A 178 -2.54 -31.43 1.49
C SER A 178 -3.81 -31.27 2.35
N TRP A 179 -3.86 -31.94 3.50
CA TRP A 179 -4.99 -31.83 4.43
C TRP A 179 -5.05 -30.45 5.10
N SER A 180 -3.93 -29.99 5.68
CA SER A 180 -3.86 -28.68 6.34
C SER A 180 -4.18 -27.55 5.35
N ARG A 181 -3.74 -27.68 4.11
CA ARG A 181 -4.04 -26.76 3.01
C ARG A 181 -5.55 -26.68 2.73
N LEU A 182 -6.22 -27.82 2.57
CA LEU A 182 -7.67 -27.86 2.37
C LEU A 182 -8.43 -27.22 3.54
N VAL A 183 -8.06 -27.58 4.78
CA VAL A 183 -8.65 -26.98 5.98
C VAL A 183 -8.46 -25.46 5.98
N CYS A 184 -7.26 -24.98 5.67
CA CYS A 184 -6.96 -23.54 5.63
C CYS A 184 -7.79 -22.82 4.56
N ILE A 185 -7.92 -23.39 3.36
CA ILE A 185 -8.72 -22.81 2.26
C ILE A 185 -10.18 -22.66 2.67
N TYR A 186 -10.82 -23.74 3.13
CA TYR A 186 -12.26 -23.71 3.41
C TYR A 186 -12.59 -22.94 4.69
N SER A 187 -11.81 -23.13 5.77
CA SER A 187 -12.03 -22.38 7.02
C SER A 187 -11.71 -20.90 6.85
N GLY A 188 -10.62 -20.57 6.15
CA GLY A 188 -10.24 -19.20 5.83
C GLY A 188 -11.28 -18.50 4.97
N ALA A 189 -11.76 -19.17 3.91
CA ALA A 189 -12.81 -18.63 3.04
C ALA A 189 -14.10 -18.34 3.82
N PHE A 190 -14.53 -19.25 4.70
CA PHE A 190 -15.70 -19.05 5.54
C PHE A 190 -15.54 -17.86 6.49
N VAL A 191 -14.38 -17.74 7.16
CA VAL A 191 -14.06 -16.61 8.04
C VAL A 191 -14.05 -15.29 7.26
N MET A 192 -13.43 -15.26 6.08
CA MET A 192 -13.35 -14.04 5.26
C MET A 192 -14.70 -13.64 4.68
N TRP A 193 -15.57 -14.59 4.30
CA TRP A 193 -16.96 -14.32 3.92
C TRP A 193 -17.73 -13.66 5.08
N ALA A 194 -17.61 -14.21 6.30
CA ALA A 194 -18.26 -13.63 7.48
C ALA A 194 -17.71 -12.23 7.83
N ILE A 195 -16.39 -12.03 7.69
CA ILE A 195 -15.76 -10.71 7.84
C ILE A 195 -16.25 -9.75 6.76
N GLY A 196 -16.36 -10.19 5.51
CA GLY A 196 -16.89 -9.41 4.38
C GLY A 196 -18.28 -8.86 4.69
N GLY A 197 -19.19 -9.68 5.21
CA GLY A 197 -20.50 -9.24 5.67
C GLY A 197 -20.46 -8.22 6.82
N ARG A 198 -19.51 -8.38 7.77
CA ARG A 198 -19.32 -7.39 8.85
C ARG A 198 -18.78 -6.06 8.33
N LEU A 199 -17.82 -6.10 7.41
CA LEU A 199 -17.22 -4.91 6.80
C LEU A 199 -18.24 -4.18 5.91
N LYS A 200 -19.07 -4.92 5.15
CA LYS A 200 -20.21 -4.36 4.40
C LYS A 200 -21.07 -3.47 5.30
N ARG A 201 -21.46 -3.98 6.47
CA ARG A 201 -22.25 -3.21 7.45
C ARG A 201 -21.46 -2.08 8.12
N LYS A 202 -20.18 -2.32 8.46
CA LYS A 202 -19.33 -1.31 9.13
C LYS A 202 -19.12 -0.08 8.26
N TYR A 203 -18.91 -0.26 6.97
CA TYR A 203 -18.64 0.82 6.02
C TYR A 203 -19.89 1.31 5.27
N GLY A 204 -21.09 0.82 5.65
CA GLY A 204 -22.35 1.25 5.03
C GLY A 204 -22.40 0.97 3.53
N LEU A 205 -21.85 -0.16 3.07
CA LEU A 205 -21.85 -0.53 1.65
C LEU A 205 -23.26 -0.94 1.19
N GLU A 206 -23.53 -0.74 -0.09
CA GLU A 206 -24.79 -1.07 -0.75
C GLU A 206 -25.10 -2.56 -0.66
N ASP A 207 -26.37 -2.91 -0.90
CA ASP A 207 -26.80 -4.29 -0.75
C ASP A 207 -26.08 -5.25 -1.70
N ASP A 208 -25.89 -4.81 -2.93
CA ASP A 208 -24.89 -5.35 -3.83
C ASP A 208 -23.57 -4.56 -3.70
N VAL A 209 -22.59 -5.20 -3.07
CA VAL A 209 -21.25 -4.63 -2.84
C VAL A 209 -20.54 -4.25 -4.16
N ARG A 210 -20.93 -4.87 -5.29
CA ARG A 210 -20.41 -4.51 -6.62
C ARG A 210 -20.81 -3.10 -7.02
N GLN A 211 -22.01 -2.65 -6.65
CA GLN A 211 -22.47 -1.29 -6.93
C GLN A 211 -21.61 -0.26 -6.19
N SER A 212 -21.25 -0.53 -4.93
CA SER A 212 -20.30 0.32 -4.20
C SER A 212 -18.93 0.38 -4.87
N LEU A 213 -18.46 -0.73 -5.44
CA LEU A 213 -17.21 -0.74 -6.20
C LEU A 213 -17.32 0.07 -7.49
N TYR A 214 -18.38 -0.11 -8.27
CA TYR A 214 -18.60 0.67 -9.49
C TYR A 214 -18.74 2.16 -9.20
N LYS A 215 -19.43 2.52 -8.11
CA LYS A 215 -19.52 3.91 -7.67
C LYS A 215 -18.14 4.47 -7.33
N ALA A 216 -17.32 3.74 -6.55
CA ALA A 216 -15.97 4.19 -6.24
C ALA A 216 -15.09 4.33 -7.49
N ILE A 217 -15.18 3.40 -8.45
CA ILE A 217 -14.46 3.50 -9.73
C ILE A 217 -14.95 4.71 -10.53
N ASN A 218 -16.26 4.97 -10.55
CA ASN A 218 -16.82 6.14 -11.22
C ASN A 218 -16.37 7.44 -10.53
N ASP A 219 -16.36 7.50 -9.20
CA ASP A 219 -15.85 8.65 -8.44
C ASP A 219 -14.37 8.91 -8.81
N TRP A 220 -13.56 7.85 -8.92
CA TRP A 220 -12.16 7.93 -9.37
C TRP A 220 -12.03 8.47 -10.80
N LEU A 221 -12.81 7.92 -11.74
CA LEU A 221 -12.80 8.34 -13.15
C LEU A 221 -13.31 9.78 -13.33
N GLU A 222 -14.33 10.18 -12.58
CA GLU A 222 -14.85 11.55 -12.56
C GLU A 222 -13.81 12.50 -11.93
N GLY A 223 -13.07 12.01 -10.93
CA GLY A 223 -11.89 12.67 -10.38
C GLY A 223 -10.83 12.96 -11.42
N ILE A 224 -10.48 11.98 -12.27
CA ILE A 224 -9.57 12.21 -13.41
C ILE A 224 -10.20 13.20 -14.39
N GLY A 225 -11.49 13.10 -14.66
CA GLY A 225 -12.17 13.96 -15.62
C GLY A 225 -11.83 13.62 -17.08
N PRO A 226 -12.47 14.29 -18.05
CA PRO A 226 -12.41 13.90 -19.46
C PRO A 226 -11.13 14.36 -20.18
N ASP A 227 -10.43 15.37 -19.66
CA ASP A 227 -9.39 16.11 -20.39
C ASP A 227 -7.97 15.59 -20.14
N ARG A 228 -7.79 14.70 -19.16
CA ARG A 228 -6.48 14.12 -18.80
C ARG A 228 -6.49 12.59 -18.87
N LYS A 229 -5.33 12.00 -19.20
CA LYS A 229 -5.18 10.54 -19.33
C LYS A 229 -5.03 9.86 -17.97
N TYR A 230 -4.36 10.54 -17.05
CA TYR A 230 -4.11 10.11 -15.68
C TYR A 230 -4.47 11.25 -14.73
N MET A 231 -4.61 10.99 -13.43
CA MET A 231 -4.75 12.03 -12.42
C MET A 231 -3.57 13.01 -12.47
N GLY A 232 -2.36 12.50 -12.75
CA GLY A 232 -1.14 13.28 -13.00
C GLY A 232 -1.10 14.04 -14.34
N GLY A 233 -2.14 14.00 -15.16
CA GLY A 233 -2.19 14.66 -16.47
C GLY A 233 -1.75 13.73 -17.60
N ALA A 234 -0.58 14.00 -18.19
CA ALA A 234 -0.03 13.21 -19.30
C ALA A 234 0.72 11.95 -18.83
N THR A 235 1.33 12.02 -17.64
CA THR A 235 2.04 10.92 -16.97
C THR A 235 1.35 10.61 -15.64
N PRO A 236 1.34 9.35 -15.20
CA PRO A 236 0.72 8.99 -13.93
C PRO A 236 1.48 9.63 -12.76
N ASN A 237 0.75 10.07 -11.74
CA ASN A 237 1.30 10.56 -10.48
C ASN A 237 1.21 9.48 -9.38
N LEU A 238 1.54 9.81 -8.13
CA LEU A 238 1.47 8.83 -7.05
C LEU A 238 0.03 8.35 -6.77
N ALA A 239 -1.00 9.17 -7.02
CA ALA A 239 -2.38 8.75 -6.85
C ALA A 239 -2.77 7.67 -7.87
N ASP A 240 -2.36 7.84 -9.13
CA ASP A 240 -2.57 6.83 -10.19
C ASP A 240 -1.92 5.51 -9.82
N LEU A 241 -0.64 5.52 -9.43
CA LEU A 241 0.10 4.31 -9.04
C LEU A 241 -0.53 3.61 -7.83
N VAL A 242 -0.97 4.38 -6.83
CA VAL A 242 -1.62 3.83 -5.64
C VAL A 242 -2.98 3.22 -5.98
N SER A 243 -3.73 3.82 -6.90
CA SER A 243 -5.03 3.33 -7.35
C SER A 243 -4.92 2.04 -8.18
N GLU A 244 -3.87 1.87 -8.97
CA GLU A 244 -3.65 0.70 -9.83
C GLU A 244 -3.24 -0.56 -9.04
N SER A 245 -2.74 -0.40 -7.82
CA SER A 245 -2.38 -1.51 -6.94
C SER A 245 -3.57 -2.26 -6.30
N ILE A 246 -4.81 -1.93 -6.69
CA ILE A 246 -6.10 -2.41 -6.14
C ILE A 246 -6.80 -3.33 -7.13
#